data_AF-A0A6L7M0M8-F1
#
_entry.id   AF-A0A6L7M0M8-F1
#
_cell.length_a   1.000
_cell.length_b   1.000
_cell.length_c   1.000
_cell.angle_alpha   90.00
_cell.angle_beta   90.00
_cell.angle_gamma   90.00
#
_symmetry.space_group_name_H-M   'P 1'
#
loop_
_entity.id
_entity.type
_entity.pdbx_description
1 polymer ?
#
loop_
_entity_poly.entity_id
_entity_poly.type
_entity_poly.pdbx_seq_one_letter_code
_entity_poly.pdbx_strand_id
1 'polypeptide(L)' 'MKKYPPTPQELREWMDRKGLSNKDVAKALRLSDGRVVRFWTSKKDPRPIPYPSWYTLRHKYGK' A
#
# COMPACT_ATOMS: atom_id res chain seq x y z
N MET A 1 -0.59 -20.35 2.75
CA MET A 1 -1.23 -19.33 1.88
C MET A 1 -0.86 -17.95 2.39
N LYS A 2 -0.35 -17.03 1.56
CA LYS A 2 -0.14 -15.64 2.01
C LYS A 2 -1.51 -15.02 2.29
N LYS A 3 -1.74 -14.54 3.51
CA LYS A 3 -2.94 -13.76 3.84
C LYS A 3 -2.88 -12.45 3.06
N TYR A 4 -3.86 -12.21 2.21
CA TYR A 4 -4.08 -10.92 1.58
C TYR A 4 -5.23 -10.21 2.27
N PRO A 5 -5.20 -8.88 2.41
CA PRO A 5 -4.12 -7.95 2.03
C PRO A 5 -2.85 -8.09 2.90
N PRO A 6 -1.68 -7.56 2.47
CA PRO A 6 -0.45 -7.60 3.25
C PRO A 6 -0.61 -6.83 4.57
N THR A 7 0.22 -7.18 5.55
CA THR A 7 0.37 -6.39 6.77
C THR A 7 0.96 -5.01 6.45
N PRO A 8 0.80 -4.02 7.35
CA PRO A 8 1.39 -2.69 7.21
C PRO A 8 2.90 -2.70 6.98
N GLN A 9 3.60 -3.61 7.67
CA GLN A 9 5.04 -3.78 7.54
C GLN A 9 5.39 -4.36 6.17
N GLU A 10 4.72 -5.42 5.72
CA GLU A 10 4.94 -6.00 4.39
C GLU A 10 4.62 -5.00 3.27
N LEU A 11 3.57 -4.20 3.42
CA LEU A 11 3.24 -3.14 2.48
C LEU A 11 4.36 -2.10 2.43
N ARG A 12 4.91 -1.71 3.58
CA ARG A 12 5.99 -0.74 3.66
C ARG A 12 7.28 -1.26 3.01
N GLU A 13 7.68 -2.49 3.34
CA GLU A 13 8.83 -3.15 2.74
C GLU A 13 8.66 -3.30 1.22
N TRP A 14 7.46 -3.64 0.76
CA TRP A 14 7.16 -3.70 -0.67
C TRP A 14 7.29 -2.33 -1.35
N MET A 15 6.78 -1.27 -0.72
CA MET A 15 6.93 0.11 -1.23
C MET A 15 8.40 0.52 -1.30
N ASP A 16 9.17 0.27 -0.24
CA ASP A 16 10.58 0.62 -0.17
C ASP A 16 11.40 -0.14 -1.24
N ARG A 17 11.11 -1.44 -1.46
CA ARG A 17 11.72 -2.24 -2.55
C ARG A 17 11.41 -1.72 -3.96
N LYS A 18 10.25 -1.10 -4.15
CA LYS A 18 9.81 -0.52 -5.44
C LYS A 18 10.19 0.97 -5.55
N GLY A 19 10.81 1.56 -4.52
CA GLY A 19 11.12 2.98 -4.47
C GLY A 19 9.88 3.89 -4.47
N LEU A 20 8.74 3.41 -3.96
CA LEU A 20 7.47 4.13 -4.01
C LEU A 20 7.25 4.98 -2.76
N SER A 21 6.94 6.26 -2.96
CA SER A 21 6.45 7.11 -1.88
C SER A 21 4.95 6.92 -1.64
N ASN A 22 4.46 7.37 -0.48
CA ASN A 22 3.01 7.42 -0.21
C ASN A 22 2.24 8.21 -1.27
N LYS A 23 2.84 9.24 -1.86
CA LYS A 23 2.22 10.04 -2.93
C LYS A 23 2.11 9.25 -4.23
N ASP A 24 3.12 8.46 -4.57
CA ASP A 24 3.10 7.62 -5.78
C ASP A 24 2.04 6.54 -5.69
N VAL A 25 1.93 5.90 -4.51
CA VAL A 25 0.89 4.91 -4.21
C VAL A 25 -0.50 5.54 -4.29
N ALA A 26 -0.70 6.72 -3.69
CA ALA A 26 -1.97 7.41 -3.76
C ALA A 26 -2.35 7.81 -5.19
N LYS A 27 -1.38 8.33 -5.96
CA LYS A 27 -1.56 8.66 -7.38
C LYS A 27 -1.91 7.41 -8.20
N ALA A 28 -1.25 6.29 -7.94
CA ALA A 28 -1.52 5.03 -8.62
C ALA A 28 -2.94 4.51 -8.37
N LEU A 29 -3.46 4.73 -7.17
CA LEU A 29 -4.79 4.34 -6.73
C LEU A 29 -5.85 5.41 -6.99
N ARG A 30 -5.48 6.54 -7.61
CA ARG A 30 -6.37 7.69 -7.85
C ARG A 30 -7.03 8.19 -6.56
N LEU A 31 -6.33 8.09 -5.43
CA LEU A 31 -6.78 8.61 -4.15
C LEU A 31 -6.57 10.13 -4.12
N SER A 32 -7.51 10.84 -3.53
CA SER A 32 -7.42 12.29 -3.37
C SER A 32 -6.32 12.73 -2.40
N ASP A 33 -5.80 11.83 -1.55
CA ASP A 33 -4.83 12.17 -0.51
C ASP A 33 -3.85 11.03 -0.16
N GLY A 34 -2.56 11.36 -0.13
CA GLY A 34 -1.47 10.47 0.31
C GLY A 34 -1.50 10.11 1.80
N ARG A 35 -2.25 10.85 2.63
CA ARG A 35 -2.50 10.51 4.04
C ARG A 35 -3.22 9.17 4.19
N VAL A 36 -4.04 8.77 3.23
CA VAL A 36 -4.73 7.47 3.24
C VAL A 36 -3.71 6.33 3.28
N VAL A 37 -2.66 6.41 2.46
CA VAL A 37 -1.59 5.40 2.42
C VAL A 37 -0.82 5.36 3.73
N ARG A 38 -0.66 6.50 4.42
CA ARG A 38 0.01 6.57 5.72
C ARG A 38 -0.71 5.75 6.79
N PHE A 39 -2.05 5.63 6.73
CA PHE A 39 -2.79 4.76 7.63
C PHE A 39 -2.53 3.28 7.35
N TRP A 40 -2.23 2.91 6.10
CA TRP A 40 -1.93 1.52 5.75
C TRP A 40 -0.52 1.09 6.12
N THR A 41 0.42 2.03 6.23
CA THR A 41 1.81 1.77 6.61
C THR A 41 2.15 2.24 8.04
N SER A 42 1.14 2.58 8.84
CA SER A 42 1.34 3.11 10.20
C SER A 42 1.81 2.01 11.16
N LYS A 43 2.66 2.37 12.13
CA LYS A 43 3.10 1.45 13.20
C LYS A 43 2.18 1.46 14.43
N LYS A 44 1.44 2.55 14.66
CA LYS A 44 0.65 2.76 15.89
C LYS A 44 -0.80 2.28 15.78
N ASP A 45 -1.46 2.66 14.70
CA ASP A 45 -2.85 2.29 14.41
C ASP A 45 -2.99 2.06 12.90
N PRO A 46 -2.53 0.90 12.41
CA PRO A 46 -2.63 0.58 11.01
C PRO A 46 -4.04 0.16 10.62
N ARG A 47 -4.53 0.73 9.52
CA ARG A 47 -5.70 0.21 8.83
C ARG A 47 -5.26 -0.75 7.74
N PRO A 48 -5.88 -1.93 7.59
CA PRO A 48 -5.58 -2.80 6.46
C PRO A 48 -5.79 -2.06 5.14
N ILE A 49 -4.87 -2.22 4.19
CA ILE A 49 -5.09 -1.76 2.83
C ILE A 49 -6.27 -2.56 2.23
N PRO A 50 -7.28 -1.91 1.62
CA PRO A 50 -8.36 -2.63 0.96
C PRO A 50 -7.83 -3.57 -0.13
N TYR A 51 -8.40 -4.77 -0.24
CA TYR A 51 -7.98 -5.76 -1.22
C TYR A 51 -7.95 -5.22 -2.67
N PRO A 52 -8.95 -4.45 -3.16
CA PRO A 52 -8.92 -3.88 -4.51
C PRO A 52 -7.74 -2.91 -4.72
N SER A 53 -7.41 -2.11 -3.70
CA SER A 53 -6.25 -1.21 -3.74
C SER A 53 -4.96 -2.01 -3.84
N TRP A 54 -4.80 -3.04 -3.01
CA TRP A 54 -3.62 -3.91 -3.07
C TRP A 54 -3.50 -4.63 -4.42
N TYR A 55 -4.61 -5.17 -4.94
CA TYR A 55 -4.65 -5.82 -6.25
C TYR A 55 -4.21 -4.86 -7.37
N THR A 56 -4.71 -3.63 -7.35
CA THR A 56 -4.36 -2.59 -8.33
C THR A 56 -2.87 -2.27 -8.29
N LEU A 57 -2.29 -2.11 -7.09
CA LEU A 57 -0.85 -1.86 -6.93
C LEU A 57 0.00 -3.01 -7.46
N ARG A 58 -0.38 -4.25 -7.15
CA ARG A 58 0.30 -5.47 -7.62
C ARG A 58 0.21 -5.65 -9.13
N HIS A 59 -0.92 -5.30 -9.73
CA HIS A 59 -1.08 -5.34 -11.18
C HIS A 59 -0.22 -4.27 -11.87
N LYS A 60 -0.13 -3.07 -11.28
CA LYS A 60 0.60 -1.95 -11.87
C LYS A 60 2.12 -2.05 -11.71
N TYR A 61 2.60 -2.43 -10.52
CA TYR A 61 4.03 -2.41 -10.17
C TYR A 61 4.65 -3.82 -10.07
N GLY A 62 3.85 -4.84 -10.41
CA GLY A 62 4.28 -6.23 -10.38
C GLY A 62 4.34 -6.81 -8.97
N LYS A 63 4.69 -8.10 -8.94
CA LYS A 63 4.74 -8.88 -7.70
C LYS A 63 5.84 -8.38 -6.75
#